data_AF-A0A3L6P4B2-F1
#
_entry.id   AF-A0A3L6P4B2-F1
#
_cell.length_a   1.000
_cell.length_b   1.000
_cell.length_c   1.000
_cell.angle_alpha   90.00
_cell.angle_beta   90.00
_cell.angle_gamma   90.00
#
_symmetry.space_group_name_H-M   'P 1'
#
loop_
_entity.id
_entity.type
_entity.pdbx_description
1 polymer ?
#
loop_
_entity_poly.entity_id
_entity_poly.type
_entity_poly.pdbx_seq_one_letter_code
_entity_poly.pdbx_strand_id
1 'polypeptide(L)'
;MSFSFGFAGDDISDDEQTPSVVKPTAAAAATTSAFPVPGKPQLPPTVHQLSDLLAQLPSKIAYSLLDVTLDDGTTIQLPRRELWDVRVQLMAEEEDVAGAQSEGLGSHDVKTGVYEGGFKSWESSVDLVKVLAANKVTSALEQKGFRVMELGCGTALPSLAVFQWAMASTSQKKPLSLIMADYNPSVLQLVTLPNFILSWALNNPQVPVLREAFSIEGEVELGPAVLAAFEQSLKEASVTLSFVSGAWSQEFVDLIYALPSGHDQEMSTLLLGAETIYSPFALQAFLETLFLILEKEKKTDGNEAAALVGAKRLYFGVGGSLDDFIDKARQKGARVEQLREEVEGVRRGVVQCVLGPT
;
A
#
# COMPACT_ATOMS: atom_id res chain seq x y z
N MET A 1 13.61 28.74 -29.98
CA MET A 1 14.26 27.42 -30.12
C MET A 1 13.68 26.51 -29.04
N SER A 2 12.49 25.96 -29.28
CA SER A 2 11.87 24.97 -28.38
C SER A 2 12.18 23.59 -28.95
N PHE A 3 12.86 22.76 -28.16
CA PHE A 3 13.08 21.37 -28.48
C PHE A 3 11.82 20.57 -28.15
N SER A 4 11.27 19.88 -29.15
CA SER A 4 10.22 18.88 -29.03
C SER A 4 10.88 17.50 -29.03
N PHE A 5 10.47 16.61 -28.13
CA PHE A 5 10.86 15.21 -28.14
C PHE A 5 9.69 14.39 -28.68
N GLY A 6 9.87 13.87 -29.90
CA GLY A 6 9.02 12.85 -30.48
C GLY A 6 9.54 11.46 -30.11
N PHE A 7 8.67 10.63 -29.56
CA PHE A 7 8.89 9.18 -29.56
C PHE A 7 8.39 8.65 -30.90
N ALA A 8 9.32 8.25 -31.76
CA ALA A 8 9.01 7.45 -32.93
C ALA A 8 9.02 5.97 -32.53
N GLY A 9 7.87 5.33 -32.69
CA GLY A 9 7.62 3.89 -32.61
C GLY A 9 6.18 3.68 -33.09
N ASP A 10 6.03 3.04 -34.24
CA ASP A 10 4.85 2.96 -35.11
C ASP A 10 3.49 2.74 -34.42
N ASP A 11 2.55 3.65 -34.64
CA ASP A 11 1.27 3.34 -35.32
C ASP A 11 0.60 4.65 -35.76
N ILE A 12 0.54 4.87 -37.07
CA ILE A 12 -0.10 6.03 -37.70
C ILE A 12 -1.58 5.70 -37.93
N SER A 13 -2.47 6.54 -37.41
CA SER A 13 -3.77 6.78 -38.05
C SER A 13 -4.04 8.28 -38.05
N ASP A 14 -3.98 8.86 -39.25
CA ASP A 14 -4.51 10.19 -39.57
C ASP A 14 -6.00 10.24 -39.23
N ASP A 15 -6.47 11.33 -38.60
CA ASP A 15 -7.79 11.86 -38.92
C ASP A 15 -7.93 13.34 -38.50
N GLU A 16 -8.63 14.06 -39.38
CA GLU A 16 -8.66 15.49 -39.57
C GLU A 16 -9.34 16.27 -38.41
N GLN A 17 -8.78 17.45 -38.09
CA GLN A 17 -9.39 18.42 -37.19
C GLN A 17 -10.70 18.99 -37.77
N THR A 18 -11.82 18.78 -37.08
CA THR A 18 -13.00 19.64 -37.20
C THR A 18 -13.24 20.40 -35.88
N PRO A 19 -13.47 21.73 -35.90
CA PRO A 19 -13.65 22.51 -34.68
C PRO A 19 -15.09 22.40 -34.18
N SER A 20 -15.32 21.67 -33.08
CA SER A 20 -16.61 21.68 -32.39
C SER A 20 -16.71 22.84 -31.40
N VAL A 21 -17.75 23.66 -31.56
CA VAL A 21 -18.10 24.82 -30.74
C VAL A 21 -18.39 24.41 -29.28
N VAL A 22 -17.61 24.94 -28.33
CA VAL A 22 -17.85 24.75 -26.89
C VAL A 22 -18.99 25.65 -26.42
N LYS A 23 -20.11 25.06 -25.98
CA LYS A 23 -21.10 25.74 -25.14
C LYS A 23 -20.71 25.58 -23.65
N PRO A 24 -21.00 26.57 -22.78
CA PRO A 24 -20.59 26.50 -21.38
C PRO A 24 -21.41 25.43 -20.65
N THR A 25 -20.75 24.37 -20.18
CA THR A 25 -21.37 23.38 -19.28
C THR A 25 -21.42 23.91 -17.86
N ALA A 26 -22.55 23.65 -17.21
CA ALA A 26 -22.84 23.99 -15.82
C ALA A 26 -21.77 23.40 -14.88
N ALA A 27 -21.52 24.09 -13.75
CA ALA A 27 -20.56 23.70 -12.73
C ALA A 27 -20.79 22.25 -12.28
N ALA A 28 -19.87 21.36 -12.64
CA ALA A 28 -19.84 19.99 -12.14
C ALA A 28 -19.69 20.02 -10.61
N ALA A 29 -20.53 19.27 -9.91
CA ALA A 29 -20.35 19.00 -8.49
C ALA A 29 -18.91 18.53 -8.24
N ALA A 30 -18.26 19.04 -7.19
CA ALA A 30 -16.86 18.75 -6.92
C ALA A 30 -16.70 17.27 -6.54
N THR A 31 -16.40 16.44 -7.53
CA THR A 31 -16.05 15.03 -7.34
C THR A 31 -14.65 14.95 -6.71
N THR A 32 -14.50 14.13 -5.69
CA THR A 32 -13.20 13.83 -5.07
C THR A 32 -12.33 13.10 -6.10
N SER A 33 -11.09 13.52 -6.29
CA SER A 33 -10.16 12.89 -7.22
C SER A 33 -9.67 11.54 -6.69
N ALA A 34 -9.29 10.63 -7.58
CA ALA A 34 -8.75 9.29 -7.27
C ALA A 34 -7.31 9.33 -6.69
N PHE A 35 -6.68 10.49 -6.66
CA PHE A 35 -5.41 10.74 -5.98
C PHE A 35 -5.43 12.13 -5.35
N PRO A 36 -4.58 12.40 -4.35
CA PRO A 36 -4.54 13.71 -3.71
C PRO A 36 -4.14 14.83 -4.69
N VAL A 37 -5.03 15.79 -4.95
CA VAL A 37 -4.77 16.96 -5.81
C VAL A 37 -4.81 18.26 -5.00
N PRO A 38 -3.76 19.11 -5.04
CA PRO A 38 -3.75 20.41 -4.36
C PRO A 38 -4.97 21.27 -4.73
N GLY A 39 -5.65 21.81 -3.71
CA GLY A 39 -6.79 22.72 -3.90
C GLY A 39 -8.10 22.04 -4.34
N LYS A 40 -8.15 20.71 -4.41
CA LYS A 40 -9.38 19.94 -4.64
C LYS A 40 -9.85 19.26 -3.35
N PRO A 41 -11.17 19.02 -3.17
CA PRO A 41 -11.67 18.19 -2.09
C PRO A 41 -10.99 16.82 -2.08
N GLN A 42 -10.56 16.40 -0.91
CA GLN A 42 -9.89 15.11 -0.71
C GLN A 42 -10.89 14.08 -0.18
N LEU A 43 -10.60 12.79 -0.41
CA LEU A 43 -11.35 11.71 0.24
C LEU A 43 -11.19 11.80 1.77
N PRO A 44 -12.28 11.82 2.55
CA PRO A 44 -12.19 11.82 4.00
C PRO A 44 -11.61 10.49 4.50
N PRO A 45 -10.83 10.51 5.58
CA PRO A 45 -10.27 9.30 6.13
C PRO A 45 -11.39 8.41 6.70
N THR A 46 -11.35 7.12 6.38
CA THR A 46 -12.43 6.16 6.67
C THR A 46 -11.84 4.82 7.09
N VAL A 47 -12.33 4.25 8.20
CA VAL A 47 -11.97 2.90 8.65
C VAL A 47 -12.85 1.87 7.94
N HIS A 48 -12.25 0.76 7.50
CA HIS A 48 -12.94 -0.35 6.86
C HIS A 48 -12.84 -1.60 7.73
N GLN A 49 -13.98 -2.22 8.01
CA GLN A 49 -14.02 -3.47 8.77
C GLN A 49 -13.54 -4.63 7.88
N LEU A 50 -12.71 -5.51 8.43
CA LEU A 50 -12.22 -6.70 7.72
C LEU A 50 -13.39 -7.55 7.18
N SER A 51 -14.46 -7.73 7.98
CA SER A 51 -15.65 -8.48 7.58
C SER A 51 -16.31 -7.92 6.31
N ASP A 52 -16.36 -6.60 6.20
CA ASP A 52 -17.04 -5.91 5.10
C ASP A 52 -16.21 -6.00 3.83
N LEU A 53 -14.88 -5.91 3.95
CA LEU A 53 -13.97 -6.10 2.82
C LEU A 53 -13.97 -7.57 2.34
N LEU A 54 -13.96 -8.53 3.26
CA LEU A 54 -14.05 -9.96 2.94
C LEU A 54 -15.34 -10.31 2.20
N ALA A 55 -16.46 -9.73 2.60
CA ALA A 55 -17.76 -9.95 1.96
C ALA A 55 -17.86 -9.41 0.53
N GLN A 56 -16.95 -8.52 0.14
CA GLN A 56 -16.90 -7.90 -1.19
C GLN A 56 -15.82 -8.51 -2.10
N LEU A 57 -15.13 -9.57 -1.65
CA LEU A 57 -14.16 -10.26 -2.49
C LEU A 57 -14.87 -11.09 -3.57
N PRO A 58 -14.30 -11.16 -4.79
CA PRO A 58 -14.79 -12.10 -5.78
C PRO A 58 -14.55 -13.54 -5.31
N SER A 59 -15.31 -14.49 -5.83
CA SER A 59 -15.16 -15.92 -5.48
C SER A 59 -13.86 -16.53 -5.97
N LYS A 60 -13.15 -15.87 -6.89
CA LYS A 60 -11.89 -16.32 -7.47
C LYS A 60 -11.04 -15.13 -7.87
N ILE A 61 -9.72 -15.25 -7.71
CA ILE A 61 -8.74 -14.28 -8.20
C ILE A 61 -7.55 -14.98 -8.85
N ALA A 62 -6.90 -14.31 -9.78
CA ALA A 62 -5.59 -14.70 -10.31
C ALA A 62 -4.44 -13.95 -9.62
N TYR A 63 -3.28 -14.59 -9.52
CA TYR A 63 -2.11 -14.03 -8.86
C TYR A 63 -0.79 -14.45 -9.52
N SER A 64 0.26 -13.66 -9.29
CA SER A 64 1.66 -14.04 -9.53
C SER A 64 2.49 -13.95 -8.25
N LEU A 65 3.66 -14.58 -8.28
CA LEU A 65 4.66 -14.50 -7.23
C LEU A 65 5.77 -13.54 -7.64
N LEU A 66 6.14 -12.66 -6.71
CA LEU A 66 7.32 -11.82 -6.82
C LEU A 66 8.44 -12.41 -5.97
N ASP A 67 9.52 -12.82 -6.61
CA ASP A 67 10.75 -13.25 -5.94
C ASP A 67 11.55 -12.02 -5.51
N VAL A 68 11.74 -11.86 -4.20
CA VAL A 68 12.61 -10.81 -3.64
C VAL A 68 13.85 -11.48 -3.06
N THR A 69 15.00 -11.28 -3.72
CA THR A 69 16.30 -11.74 -3.19
C THR A 69 16.77 -10.78 -2.10
N LEU A 70 16.99 -11.33 -0.90
CA LEU A 70 17.44 -10.63 0.30
C LEU A 70 18.98 -10.55 0.33
N ASP A 71 19.51 -9.71 1.22
CA ASP A 71 20.95 -9.43 1.30
C ASP A 71 21.79 -10.63 1.77
N ASP A 72 21.17 -11.59 2.47
CA ASP A 72 21.81 -12.86 2.85
C ASP A 72 21.77 -13.92 1.74
N GLY A 73 21.24 -13.57 0.57
CA GLY A 73 21.09 -14.45 -0.60
C GLY A 73 19.86 -15.34 -0.57
N THR A 74 19.05 -15.30 0.50
CA THR A 74 17.76 -16.01 0.54
C THR A 74 16.71 -15.27 -0.29
N THR A 75 15.63 -15.96 -0.66
CA THR A 75 14.53 -15.39 -1.45
C THR A 75 13.22 -15.53 -0.69
N ILE A 76 12.48 -14.43 -0.58
CA ILE A 76 11.09 -14.43 -0.11
C ILE A 76 10.16 -14.28 -1.31
N GLN A 77 9.12 -15.11 -1.38
CA GLN A 77 8.11 -15.04 -2.43
C GLN A 77 6.87 -14.30 -1.92
N LEU A 78 6.60 -13.13 -2.50
CA LEU A 78 5.46 -12.31 -2.13
C LEU A 78 4.38 -12.39 -3.22
N PRO A 79 3.16 -12.87 -2.90
CA PRO A 79 2.11 -12.94 -3.89
C PRO A 79 1.51 -11.57 -4.18
N ARG A 80 1.04 -11.42 -5.41
CA ARG A 80 0.30 -10.24 -5.88
C ARG A 80 -0.87 -10.71 -6.72
N ARG A 81 -2.06 -10.19 -6.42
CA ARG A 81 -3.18 -10.30 -7.34
C ARG A 81 -2.80 -9.69 -8.68
N GLU A 82 -3.16 -10.37 -9.77
CA GLU A 82 -2.87 -9.94 -11.12
C GLU A 82 -3.62 -8.65 -11.48
N LEU A 83 -2.93 -7.70 -12.12
CA LEU A 83 -3.53 -6.42 -12.48
C LEU A 83 -4.64 -6.59 -13.54
N TRP A 84 -4.47 -7.54 -14.46
CA TRP A 84 -5.50 -7.83 -15.45
C TRP A 84 -6.77 -8.38 -14.80
N ASP A 85 -6.64 -9.17 -13.72
CA ASP A 85 -7.77 -9.73 -12.97
C ASP A 85 -8.53 -8.63 -12.23
N VAL A 86 -7.81 -7.67 -11.63
CA VAL A 86 -8.40 -6.46 -11.05
C VAL A 86 -9.16 -5.65 -12.10
N ARG A 87 -8.58 -5.46 -13.30
CA ARG A 87 -9.23 -4.73 -14.40
C ARG A 87 -10.50 -5.42 -14.87
N VAL A 88 -10.50 -6.75 -15.00
CA VAL A 88 -11.69 -7.52 -15.37
C VAL A 88 -12.79 -7.39 -14.32
N GLN A 89 -12.46 -7.47 -13.03
CA GLN A 89 -13.43 -7.26 -11.96
C GLN A 89 -14.05 -5.86 -12.04
N LEU A 90 -13.23 -4.82 -12.17
CA LEU A 90 -13.71 -3.43 -12.28
C LEU A 90 -14.63 -3.24 -13.50
N MET A 91 -14.30 -3.84 -14.64
CA MET A 91 -15.15 -3.81 -15.83
C MET A 91 -16.50 -4.49 -15.59
N ALA A 92 -16.50 -5.67 -14.94
CA ALA A 92 -17.73 -6.38 -14.63
C ALA A 92 -18.63 -5.61 -13.64
N GLU A 93 -18.05 -5.02 -12.60
CA GLU A 93 -18.78 -4.20 -11.63
C GLU A 93 -19.29 -2.88 -12.25
N GLU A 94 -18.53 -2.28 -13.16
CA GLU A 94 -18.98 -1.12 -13.94
C GLU A 94 -20.18 -1.49 -14.84
N GLU A 95 -20.16 -2.66 -15.50
CA GLU A 95 -21.25 -3.15 -16.35
C GLU A 95 -22.53 -3.46 -15.56
N ASP A 96 -22.41 -4.02 -14.35
CA ASP A 96 -23.54 -4.28 -13.45
C ASP A 96 -24.21 -2.99 -12.94
N VAL A 97 -23.43 -1.91 -12.82
CA VAL A 97 -23.94 -0.56 -12.53
C VAL A 97 -24.49 0.12 -13.79
N ALA A 98 -24.00 -0.25 -14.98
CA ALA A 98 -24.33 0.33 -16.28
C ALA A 98 -25.61 -0.21 -16.96
N GLY A 99 -26.63 -0.57 -16.17
CA GLY A 99 -28.03 -0.36 -16.59
C GLY A 99 -28.38 1.13 -16.81
N ALA A 100 -27.47 2.04 -16.42
CA ALA A 100 -27.45 3.46 -16.78
C ALA A 100 -26.30 3.76 -17.76
N GLN A 101 -26.64 4.31 -18.93
CA GLN A 101 -25.75 4.65 -20.03
C GLN A 101 -24.44 5.35 -19.60
N SER A 102 -23.29 4.84 -20.04
CA SER A 102 -22.19 5.71 -20.48
C SER A 102 -21.30 5.02 -21.53
N GLU A 103 -21.14 5.70 -22.66
CA GLU A 103 -20.38 5.30 -23.83
C GLU A 103 -18.87 5.49 -23.61
N GLY A 104 -18.06 4.57 -24.15
CA GLY A 104 -16.69 4.88 -24.59
C GLY A 104 -15.55 4.16 -23.85
N LEU A 105 -15.26 2.92 -24.26
CA LEU A 105 -13.97 2.26 -24.01
C LEU A 105 -13.03 2.55 -25.19
N GLY A 106 -12.32 3.68 -25.12
CA GLY A 106 -11.15 3.97 -25.95
C GLY A 106 -9.86 3.60 -25.22
N SER A 107 -8.77 3.38 -25.97
CA SER A 107 -7.42 2.98 -25.55
C SER A 107 -6.64 4.03 -24.74
N HIS A 108 -7.31 4.79 -23.87
CA HIS A 108 -6.68 5.76 -22.98
C HIS A 108 -6.65 5.23 -21.53
N ASP A 109 -5.44 4.94 -21.04
CA ASP A 109 -5.08 4.40 -19.71
C ASP A 109 -5.45 5.28 -18.49
N VAL A 110 -6.39 6.22 -18.61
CA VAL A 110 -6.92 6.98 -17.47
C VAL A 110 -8.39 7.27 -17.74
N LYS A 111 -9.28 6.31 -17.44
CA LYS A 111 -10.68 6.66 -17.18
C LYS A 111 -10.71 7.60 -15.97
N THR A 112 -11.34 8.75 -16.14
CA THR A 112 -11.62 9.72 -15.08
C THR A 112 -12.34 9.06 -13.91
N GLY A 113 -11.60 8.65 -12.87
CA GLY A 113 -12.18 8.14 -11.62
C GLY A 113 -11.43 7.00 -10.94
N VAL A 114 -10.56 6.26 -11.64
CA VAL A 114 -9.87 5.09 -11.07
C VAL A 114 -8.35 5.30 -11.07
N TYR A 115 -7.73 5.30 -9.89
CA TYR A 115 -6.28 5.38 -9.74
C TYR A 115 -5.65 3.99 -9.84
N GLU A 116 -5.07 3.67 -11.00
CA GLU A 116 -4.37 2.39 -11.19
C GLU A 116 -3.01 2.30 -10.47
N GLY A 117 -2.44 3.43 -10.06
CA GLY A 117 -1.09 3.47 -9.48
C GLY A 117 -0.96 2.63 -8.19
N GLY A 118 -2.04 2.50 -7.42
CA GLY A 118 -2.08 1.72 -6.18
C GLY A 118 -2.22 0.21 -6.41
N PHE A 119 -2.63 -0.21 -7.61
CA PHE A 119 -2.70 -1.63 -7.99
C PHE A 119 -1.36 -2.21 -8.42
N LYS A 120 -0.34 -1.35 -8.59
CA LYS A 120 1.02 -1.74 -9.01
C LYS A 120 1.96 -1.73 -7.80
N SER A 121 2.89 -2.68 -7.79
CA SER A 121 4.01 -2.64 -6.85
C SER A 121 5.09 -1.68 -7.37
N TRP A 122 5.64 -0.88 -6.46
CA TRP A 122 6.73 0.04 -6.77
C TRP A 122 8.07 -0.50 -6.27
N GLU A 123 9.16 -0.22 -7.00
CA GLU A 123 10.49 -0.76 -6.68
C GLU A 123 10.95 -0.45 -5.25
N SER A 124 10.67 0.77 -4.74
CA SER A 124 11.03 1.15 -3.37
C SER A 124 10.37 0.29 -2.29
N SER A 125 9.25 -0.39 -2.59
CA SER A 125 8.63 -1.33 -1.66
C SER A 125 9.42 -2.64 -1.54
N VAL A 126 10.08 -3.08 -2.63
CA VAL A 126 11.03 -4.21 -2.62
C VAL A 126 12.28 -3.82 -1.84
N ASP A 127 12.76 -2.60 -2.01
CA ASP A 127 13.91 -2.07 -1.26
C ASP A 127 13.62 -2.04 0.25
N LEU A 128 12.39 -1.69 0.66
CA LEU A 128 11.95 -1.80 2.05
C LEU A 128 11.93 -3.25 2.56
N VAL A 129 11.45 -4.22 1.79
CA VAL A 129 11.47 -5.65 2.17
C VAL A 129 12.90 -6.10 2.51
N LYS A 130 13.89 -5.75 1.67
CA LYS A 130 15.29 -6.08 1.92
C LYS A 130 15.82 -5.41 3.20
N VAL A 131 15.49 -4.13 3.42
CA VAL A 131 15.89 -3.39 4.64
C VAL A 131 15.25 -3.98 5.90
N LEU A 132 13.99 -4.41 5.85
CA LEU A 132 13.31 -5.07 6.96
C LEU A 132 13.99 -6.39 7.34
N ALA A 133 14.38 -7.18 6.34
CA ALA A 133 15.12 -8.42 6.56
C ALA A 133 16.51 -8.15 7.19
N ALA A 134 17.27 -7.20 6.63
CA ALA A 134 18.61 -6.84 7.10
C ALA A 134 18.61 -6.29 8.54
N ASN A 135 17.58 -5.53 8.93
CA ASN A 135 17.42 -5.00 10.28
C ASN A 135 16.80 -5.99 11.28
N LYS A 136 16.69 -7.28 10.92
CA LYS A 136 16.22 -8.35 11.80
C LYS A 136 14.87 -8.06 12.45
N VAL A 137 13.93 -7.51 11.67
CA VAL A 137 12.54 -7.30 12.13
C VAL A 137 11.93 -8.60 12.66
N THR A 138 12.32 -9.75 12.11
CA THR A 138 11.97 -11.09 12.62
C THR A 138 12.30 -11.26 14.10
N SER A 139 13.48 -10.83 14.55
CA SER A 139 13.86 -10.89 15.97
C SER A 139 13.04 -9.93 16.84
N ALA A 140 12.68 -8.75 16.32
CA ALA A 140 11.84 -7.79 17.05
C ALA A 140 10.41 -8.33 17.26
N LEU A 141 9.84 -8.98 16.24
CA LEU A 141 8.52 -9.61 16.27
C LEU A 141 8.41 -10.71 17.35
N GLU A 142 9.52 -11.35 17.71
CA GLU A 142 9.54 -12.41 18.73
C GLU A 142 9.68 -11.88 20.17
N GLN A 143 10.15 -10.65 20.34
CA GLN A 143 10.48 -10.08 21.66
C GLN A 143 9.27 -9.43 22.34
N LYS A 144 8.54 -8.55 21.64
CA LYS A 144 7.39 -7.81 22.17
C LYS A 144 6.31 -7.62 21.11
N GLY A 145 5.17 -7.07 21.50
CA GLY A 145 4.13 -6.71 20.55
C GLY A 145 4.64 -5.70 19.52
N PHE A 146 4.13 -5.78 18.31
CA PHE A 146 4.60 -4.96 17.20
C PHE A 146 3.42 -4.38 16.42
N ARG A 147 3.50 -3.10 16.09
CA ARG A 147 2.52 -2.39 15.28
C ARG A 147 3.20 -1.90 14.01
N VAL A 148 2.74 -2.34 12.86
CA VAL A 148 3.19 -1.85 11.56
C VAL A 148 2.10 -1.00 10.94
N MET A 149 2.44 0.23 10.58
CA MET A 149 1.56 1.15 9.86
C MET A 149 2.17 1.41 8.48
N GLU A 150 1.56 0.88 7.41
CA GLU A 150 2.01 1.16 6.05
C GLU A 150 1.11 2.23 5.42
N LEU A 151 1.67 3.43 5.23
CA LEU A 151 0.99 4.57 4.65
C LEU A 151 1.24 4.58 3.13
N GLY A 152 0.16 4.63 2.34
CA GLY A 152 0.24 4.46 0.89
C GLY A 152 0.63 3.02 0.52
N CYS A 153 -0.05 2.04 1.10
CA CYS A 153 0.37 0.65 1.07
C CYS A 153 0.28 0.00 -0.31
N GLY A 154 -0.66 0.40 -1.18
CA GLY A 154 -0.83 -0.25 -2.48
C GLY A 154 -0.94 -1.78 -2.35
N THR A 155 -0.01 -2.49 -2.99
CA THR A 155 0.11 -3.97 -2.91
C THR A 155 0.67 -4.53 -1.59
N ALA A 156 1.11 -3.67 -0.66
CA ALA A 156 1.58 -3.96 0.70
C ALA A 156 2.79 -4.91 0.83
N LEU A 157 3.69 -4.95 -0.16
CA LEU A 157 4.86 -5.86 -0.14
C LEU A 157 5.67 -5.83 1.18
N PRO A 158 6.00 -4.66 1.77
CA PRO A 158 6.73 -4.60 3.03
C PRO A 158 5.96 -5.27 4.18
N SER A 159 4.67 -4.95 4.33
CA SER A 159 3.83 -5.54 5.38
C SER A 159 3.52 -7.02 5.15
N LEU A 160 3.44 -7.48 3.90
CA LEU A 160 3.32 -8.90 3.57
C LEU A 160 4.56 -9.69 4.00
N ALA A 161 5.76 -9.14 3.83
CA ALA A 161 6.97 -9.78 4.32
C ALA A 161 6.97 -9.92 5.85
N VAL A 162 6.62 -8.84 6.56
CA VAL A 162 6.43 -8.86 8.03
C VAL A 162 5.40 -9.91 8.44
N PHE A 163 4.27 -9.96 7.74
CA PHE A 163 3.22 -10.94 7.99
C PHE A 163 3.70 -12.38 7.78
N GLN A 164 4.37 -12.69 6.67
CA GLN A 164 4.91 -14.03 6.42
C GLN A 164 5.87 -14.46 7.53
N TRP A 165 6.79 -13.58 7.95
CA TRP A 165 7.73 -13.91 9.02
C TRP A 165 7.04 -14.13 10.37
N ALA A 166 6.06 -13.30 10.71
CA ALA A 166 5.29 -13.45 11.95
C ALA A 166 4.46 -14.75 11.96
N MET A 167 3.85 -15.09 10.83
CA MET A 167 3.06 -16.32 10.68
C MET A 167 3.96 -17.56 10.75
N ALA A 168 5.15 -17.51 10.14
CA ALA A 168 6.12 -18.62 10.11
C ALA A 168 6.86 -18.85 11.44
N SER A 169 6.95 -17.84 12.33
CA SER A 169 7.65 -18.01 13.61
C SER A 169 7.02 -19.12 14.47
N THR A 170 7.86 -20.03 14.97
CA THR A 170 7.47 -21.10 15.89
C THR A 170 7.60 -20.70 17.37
N SER A 171 8.09 -19.49 17.62
CA SER A 171 8.24 -18.91 18.96
C SER A 171 6.89 -18.55 19.56
N GLN A 172 6.86 -18.18 20.85
CA GLN A 172 5.63 -17.70 21.48
C GLN A 172 5.09 -16.50 20.69
N LYS A 173 3.88 -16.62 20.14
CA LYS A 173 3.24 -15.56 19.36
C LYS A 173 3.10 -14.29 20.21
N LYS A 174 3.63 -13.19 19.68
CA LYS A 174 3.41 -11.84 20.21
C LYS A 174 2.34 -11.15 19.38
N PRO A 175 1.58 -10.21 19.98
CA PRO A 175 0.66 -9.38 19.23
C PRO A 175 1.29 -8.70 18.02
N LEU A 176 0.66 -8.82 16.86
CA LEU A 176 1.01 -8.08 15.66
C LEU A 176 -0.19 -7.29 15.16
N SER A 177 -0.08 -5.96 15.14
CA SER A 177 -1.09 -5.07 14.55
C SER A 177 -0.58 -4.55 13.22
N LEU A 178 -1.27 -4.87 12.13
CA LEU A 178 -0.98 -4.41 10.77
C LEU A 178 -2.06 -3.42 10.36
N ILE A 179 -1.69 -2.14 10.23
CA ILE A 179 -2.58 -1.05 9.83
C ILE A 179 -2.21 -0.63 8.41
N MET A 180 -3.03 -1.05 7.45
CA MET A 180 -2.84 -0.78 6.03
C MET A 180 -3.63 0.46 5.64
N ALA A 181 -2.95 1.46 5.09
CA ALA A 181 -3.59 2.68 4.67
C ALA A 181 -3.27 3.06 3.22
N ASP A 182 -4.30 3.39 2.47
CA ASP A 182 -4.18 3.90 1.10
C ASP A 182 -5.14 5.05 0.88
N TYR A 183 -4.88 5.93 -0.07
CA TYR A 183 -5.85 6.99 -0.38
C TYR A 183 -7.17 6.39 -0.91
N ASN A 184 -7.11 5.28 -1.66
CA ASN A 184 -8.26 4.69 -2.33
C ASN A 184 -8.79 3.43 -1.60
N PRO A 185 -10.08 3.37 -1.25
CA PRO A 185 -10.66 2.17 -0.63
C PRO A 185 -10.63 0.94 -1.56
N SER A 186 -10.75 1.15 -2.88
CA SER A 186 -10.67 0.08 -3.87
C SER A 186 -9.29 -0.59 -3.92
N VAL A 187 -8.21 0.14 -3.59
CA VAL A 187 -6.86 -0.48 -3.46
C VAL A 187 -6.84 -1.45 -2.28
N LEU A 188 -7.39 -1.05 -1.14
CA LEU A 188 -7.46 -1.90 0.04
C LEU A 188 -8.27 -3.17 -0.22
N GLN A 189 -9.41 -3.03 -0.89
CA GLN A 189 -10.32 -4.13 -1.22
C GLN A 189 -9.77 -5.05 -2.32
N LEU A 190 -9.28 -4.48 -3.43
CA LEU A 190 -9.00 -5.23 -4.65
C LEU A 190 -7.58 -5.80 -4.69
N VAL A 191 -6.62 -5.22 -3.97
CA VAL A 191 -5.23 -5.70 -4.00
C VAL A 191 -4.64 -5.94 -2.61
N THR A 192 -4.78 -5.00 -1.67
CA THR A 192 -4.11 -5.11 -0.36
C THR A 192 -4.59 -6.34 0.42
N LEU A 193 -5.90 -6.45 0.69
CA LEU A 193 -6.47 -7.59 1.42
C LEU A 193 -6.29 -8.92 0.67
N PRO A 194 -6.58 -9.03 -0.64
CA PRO A 194 -6.29 -10.23 -1.42
C PRO A 194 -4.86 -10.74 -1.29
N ASN A 195 -3.86 -9.84 -1.29
CA ASN A 195 -2.47 -10.24 -1.13
C ASN A 195 -2.17 -10.83 0.26
N PHE A 196 -2.82 -10.35 1.33
CA PHE A 196 -2.71 -10.96 2.66
C PHE A 196 -3.29 -12.38 2.69
N ILE A 197 -4.46 -12.57 2.06
CA ILE A 197 -5.11 -13.89 1.96
C ILE A 197 -4.23 -14.85 1.16
N LEU A 198 -3.74 -14.42 -0.02
CA LEU A 198 -2.81 -15.18 -0.84
C LEU A 198 -1.55 -15.55 -0.06
N SER A 199 -0.96 -14.59 0.65
CA SER A 199 0.25 -14.79 1.43
C SER A 199 0.04 -15.82 2.54
N TRP A 200 -1.08 -15.77 3.25
CA TRP A 200 -1.43 -16.82 4.21
C TRP A 200 -1.63 -18.17 3.51
N ALA A 201 -2.47 -18.21 2.47
CA ALA A 201 -2.90 -19.44 1.84
C ALA A 201 -1.74 -20.23 1.22
N LEU A 202 -0.85 -19.54 0.49
CA LEU A 202 0.32 -20.15 -0.14
C LEU A 202 1.33 -20.70 0.87
N ASN A 203 1.42 -20.10 2.06
CA ASN A 203 2.29 -20.56 3.14
C ASN A 203 1.63 -21.61 4.05
N ASN A 204 0.40 -22.03 3.75
CA ASN A 204 -0.35 -23.00 4.56
C ASN A 204 -0.97 -24.16 3.74
N PRO A 205 -0.22 -24.81 2.82
CA PRO A 205 -0.75 -25.86 1.95
C PRO A 205 -1.31 -27.09 2.70
N GLN A 206 -0.97 -27.25 3.98
CA GLN A 206 -1.49 -28.30 4.85
C GLN A 206 -2.97 -28.10 5.22
N VAL A 207 -3.52 -26.88 5.11
CA VAL A 207 -4.91 -26.60 5.46
C VAL A 207 -5.84 -27.25 4.42
N PRO A 208 -6.77 -28.15 4.82
CA PRO A 208 -7.53 -28.95 3.86
C PRO A 208 -8.31 -28.16 2.80
N VAL A 209 -8.96 -27.05 3.20
CA VAL A 209 -9.77 -26.22 2.29
C VAL A 209 -8.92 -25.58 1.17
N LEU A 210 -7.62 -25.37 1.40
CA LEU A 210 -6.74 -24.74 0.42
C LEU A 210 -6.34 -25.69 -0.71
N ARG A 211 -6.43 -27.00 -0.52
CA ARG A 211 -6.07 -27.98 -1.56
C ARG A 211 -6.99 -27.87 -2.77
N GLU A 212 -8.27 -27.66 -2.53
CA GLU A 212 -9.26 -27.47 -3.60
C GLU A 212 -9.20 -26.03 -4.14
N ALA A 213 -8.95 -25.05 -3.27
CA ALA A 213 -8.85 -23.64 -3.65
C ALA A 213 -7.76 -23.35 -4.68
N PHE A 214 -6.64 -24.10 -4.67
CA PHE A 214 -5.53 -23.98 -5.63
C PHE A 214 -5.56 -25.09 -6.70
N SER A 215 -6.74 -25.52 -7.12
CA SER A 215 -6.88 -26.54 -8.18
C SER A 215 -6.39 -26.08 -9.56
N ILE A 216 -6.31 -24.76 -9.78
CA ILE A 216 -5.80 -24.13 -11.00
C ILE A 216 -4.54 -23.34 -10.66
N GLU A 217 -3.46 -23.58 -11.41
CA GLU A 217 -2.20 -22.85 -11.24
C GLU A 217 -2.39 -21.35 -11.49
N GLY A 218 -1.87 -20.51 -10.57
CA GLY A 218 -2.00 -19.06 -10.67
C GLY A 218 -3.38 -18.50 -10.31
N GLU A 219 -4.33 -19.35 -9.87
CA GLU A 219 -5.65 -18.92 -9.40
C GLU A 219 -5.92 -19.44 -7.97
N VAL A 220 -6.79 -18.74 -7.24
CA VAL A 220 -7.29 -19.21 -5.94
C VAL A 220 -8.79 -18.96 -5.83
N GLU A 221 -9.53 -19.98 -5.40
CA GLU A 221 -10.94 -19.83 -5.02
C GLU A 221 -11.06 -19.30 -3.58
N LEU A 222 -11.77 -18.19 -3.42
CA LEU A 222 -11.99 -17.48 -2.16
C LEU A 222 -13.35 -17.82 -1.56
N GLY A 223 -13.67 -19.11 -1.49
CA GLY A 223 -14.93 -19.58 -0.91
C GLY A 223 -15.06 -19.27 0.60
N PRO A 224 -16.29 -19.29 1.16
CA PRO A 224 -16.52 -18.94 2.57
C PRO A 224 -15.66 -19.72 3.58
N ALA A 225 -15.36 -20.99 3.28
CA ALA A 225 -14.51 -21.82 4.13
C ALA A 225 -13.03 -21.38 4.11
N VAL A 226 -12.54 -20.87 2.98
CA VAL A 226 -11.19 -20.29 2.86
C VAL A 226 -11.10 -19.01 3.68
N LEU A 227 -12.09 -18.12 3.53
CA LEU A 227 -12.13 -16.85 4.25
C LEU A 227 -12.25 -17.06 5.78
N ALA A 228 -13.11 -17.99 6.22
CA ALA A 228 -13.24 -18.33 7.62
C ALA A 228 -11.93 -18.93 8.20
N ALA A 229 -11.24 -19.77 7.42
CA ALA A 229 -9.95 -20.31 7.83
C ALA A 229 -8.85 -19.23 7.90
N PHE A 230 -8.87 -18.24 6.99
CA PHE A 230 -7.99 -17.09 7.05
C PHE A 230 -8.23 -16.27 8.33
N GLU A 231 -9.48 -15.88 8.62
CA GLU A 231 -9.82 -15.14 9.83
C GLU A 231 -9.45 -15.89 11.11
N GLN A 232 -9.67 -17.21 11.13
CA GLN A 232 -9.28 -18.06 12.25
C GLN A 232 -7.75 -18.07 12.44
N SER A 233 -6.99 -18.16 11.34
CA SER A 233 -5.53 -18.13 11.40
C SER A 233 -4.97 -16.82 11.96
N LEU A 234 -5.60 -15.68 11.64
CA LEU A 234 -5.21 -14.37 12.18
C LEU A 234 -5.41 -14.34 13.69
N LYS A 235 -6.54 -14.85 14.19
CA LYS A 235 -6.84 -14.93 15.63
C LYS A 235 -5.85 -15.84 16.36
N GLU A 236 -5.58 -17.02 15.82
CA GLU A 236 -4.63 -17.98 16.40
C GLU A 236 -3.20 -17.44 16.45
N ALA A 237 -2.81 -16.65 15.44
CA ALA A 237 -1.52 -16.00 15.38
C ALA A 237 -1.43 -14.68 16.18
N SER A 238 -2.51 -14.23 16.83
CA SER A 238 -2.60 -12.91 17.47
C SER A 238 -2.26 -11.75 16.52
N VAL A 239 -2.69 -11.87 15.26
CA VAL A 239 -2.54 -10.85 14.21
C VAL A 239 -3.84 -10.09 14.04
N THR A 240 -3.79 -8.77 14.16
CA THR A 240 -4.89 -7.86 13.84
C THR A 240 -4.58 -7.14 12.54
N LEU A 241 -5.50 -7.21 11.57
CA LEU A 241 -5.40 -6.50 10.30
C LEU A 241 -6.46 -5.40 10.25
N SER A 242 -6.04 -4.16 10.00
CA SER A 242 -6.92 -2.99 9.96
C SER A 242 -6.67 -2.15 8.72
N PHE A 243 -7.73 -1.52 8.21
CA PHE A 243 -7.71 -0.84 6.93
C PHE A 243 -8.26 0.57 7.07
N VAL A 244 -7.52 1.56 6.57
CA VAL A 244 -7.94 2.98 6.59
C VAL A 244 -7.74 3.58 5.21
N SER A 245 -8.81 4.04 4.57
CA SER A 245 -8.70 4.78 3.32
C SER A 245 -8.72 6.30 3.53
N GLY A 246 -8.34 7.07 2.52
CA GLY A 246 -8.57 8.52 2.45
C GLY A 246 -7.31 9.36 2.66
N ALA A 247 -7.49 10.69 2.69
CA ALA A 247 -6.39 11.61 2.82
C ALA A 247 -5.73 11.55 4.19
N TRP A 248 -4.40 11.68 4.17
CA TRP A 248 -3.59 11.91 5.34
C TRP A 248 -3.93 13.26 5.99
N SER A 249 -4.24 13.24 7.28
CA SER A 249 -4.61 14.41 8.09
C SER A 249 -4.51 14.09 9.59
N GLN A 250 -4.82 15.06 10.46
CA GLN A 250 -4.96 14.79 11.90
C GLN A 250 -6.11 13.80 12.17
N GLU A 251 -7.25 13.95 11.50
CA GLU A 251 -8.40 13.05 11.63
C GLU A 251 -8.04 11.62 11.22
N PHE A 252 -7.21 11.45 10.19
CA PHE A 252 -6.68 10.16 9.79
C PHE A 252 -5.84 9.50 10.91
N VAL A 253 -4.97 10.28 11.56
CA VAL A 253 -4.19 9.80 12.71
C VAL A 253 -5.12 9.45 13.87
N ASP A 254 -6.12 10.27 14.16
CA ASP A 254 -7.07 10.00 15.24
C ASP A 254 -7.84 8.70 14.99
N LEU A 255 -8.24 8.42 13.75
CA LEU A 255 -8.86 7.15 13.36
C LEU A 255 -7.93 5.95 13.57
N ILE A 256 -6.66 6.04 13.13
CA ILE A 256 -5.68 4.97 13.33
C ILE A 256 -5.54 4.58 14.80
N TYR A 257 -5.53 5.57 15.70
CA TYR A 257 -5.38 5.32 17.14
C TYR A 257 -6.71 5.00 17.85
N ALA A 258 -7.85 5.20 17.19
CA ALA A 258 -9.14 4.72 17.67
C ALA A 258 -9.40 3.25 17.28
N LEU A 259 -8.58 2.68 16.38
CA LEU A 259 -8.65 1.27 16.03
C LEU A 259 -8.40 0.40 17.28
N PRO A 260 -9.06 -0.77 17.36
CA PRO A 260 -8.80 -1.71 18.45
C PRO A 260 -7.31 -2.07 18.48
N SER A 261 -6.61 -1.68 19.54
CA SER A 261 -5.19 -2.03 19.72
C SER A 261 -5.00 -3.49 20.11
N GLY A 262 -6.08 -4.25 20.34
CA GLY A 262 -6.10 -5.68 20.67
C GLY A 262 -5.43 -6.05 22.00
N HIS A 263 -4.57 -5.19 22.54
CA HIS A 263 -3.62 -5.52 23.59
C HIS A 263 -3.23 -4.26 24.40
N ASP A 264 -3.28 -4.37 25.73
CA ASP A 264 -2.79 -3.37 26.69
C ASP A 264 -1.26 -3.51 26.94
N GLN A 265 -0.53 -4.11 26.00
CA GLN A 265 0.90 -4.41 26.15
C GLN A 265 1.76 -3.35 25.45
N GLU A 266 2.98 -3.18 25.95
CA GLU A 266 4.02 -2.39 25.27
C GLU A 266 4.23 -2.90 23.84
N MET A 267 4.18 -1.99 22.87
CA MET A 267 4.39 -2.30 21.47
C MET A 267 5.49 -1.42 20.88
N SER A 268 6.25 -1.98 19.94
CA SER A 268 7.06 -1.14 19.06
C SER A 268 6.27 -0.79 17.82
N THR A 269 6.41 0.45 17.35
CA THR A 269 5.72 0.95 16.18
C THR A 269 6.69 1.14 15.03
N LEU A 270 6.38 0.53 13.89
CA LEU A 270 7.11 0.69 12.65
C LEU A 270 6.20 1.33 11.61
N LEU A 271 6.55 2.54 11.19
CA LEU A 271 5.88 3.19 10.07
C LEU A 271 6.62 2.87 8.77
N LEU A 272 5.88 2.52 7.73
CA LEU A 272 6.41 2.21 6.41
C LEU A 272 5.78 3.16 5.38
N GLY A 273 6.59 3.62 4.43
CA GLY A 273 6.10 4.35 3.26
C GLY A 273 7.02 4.12 2.06
N ALA A 274 6.45 3.61 0.96
CA ALA A 274 7.15 3.40 -0.30
C ALA A 274 6.58 4.34 -1.37
N GLU A 275 7.43 5.14 -2.01
CA GLU A 275 7.04 6.12 -3.04
C GLU A 275 5.96 7.13 -2.58
N THR A 276 5.87 7.47 -1.30
CA THR A 276 4.82 8.36 -0.76
C THR A 276 5.11 9.86 -0.91
N ILE A 277 6.31 10.20 -1.40
CA ILE A 277 6.85 11.58 -1.41
C ILE A 277 7.08 12.12 -2.84
N TYR A 278 6.35 11.59 -3.83
CA TYR A 278 6.55 11.86 -5.26
C TYR A 278 6.34 13.33 -5.69
N SER A 279 5.63 14.13 -4.91
CA SER A 279 5.41 15.56 -5.17
C SER A 279 5.57 16.38 -3.89
N PRO A 280 5.85 17.69 -3.96
CA PRO A 280 5.92 18.55 -2.77
C PRO A 280 4.67 18.51 -1.89
N PHE A 281 3.48 18.37 -2.51
CA PHE A 281 2.21 18.25 -1.80
C PHE A 281 2.10 16.93 -1.04
N ALA A 282 2.37 15.81 -1.72
CA ALA A 282 2.37 14.48 -1.08
C ALA A 282 3.42 14.39 0.02
N LEU A 283 4.63 14.91 -0.23
CA LEU A 283 5.70 15.01 0.76
C LEU A 283 5.24 15.76 2.01
N GLN A 284 4.58 16.91 1.86
CA GLN A 284 4.12 17.71 2.99
C GLN A 284 3.09 16.94 3.84
N ALA A 285 2.05 16.40 3.21
CA ALA A 285 1.00 15.66 3.89
C ALA A 285 1.52 14.36 4.58
N PHE A 286 2.41 13.64 3.90
CA PHE A 286 3.07 12.45 4.44
C PHE A 286 3.93 12.79 5.65
N LEU A 287 4.78 13.82 5.53
CA LEU A 287 5.67 14.26 6.61
C LEU A 287 4.87 14.71 7.84
N GLU A 288 3.80 15.50 7.67
CA GLU A 288 2.94 15.93 8.78
C GLU A 288 2.34 14.72 9.51
N THR A 289 1.76 13.79 8.76
CA THR A 289 1.13 12.58 9.32
C THR A 289 2.15 11.67 10.02
N LEU A 290 3.31 11.44 9.39
CA LEU A 290 4.40 10.66 9.96
C LEU A 290 4.86 11.25 11.31
N PHE A 291 5.04 12.57 11.39
CA PHE A 291 5.49 13.21 12.63
C PHE A 291 4.39 13.28 13.70
N LEU A 292 3.11 13.41 13.32
CA LEU A 292 2.00 13.28 14.27
C LEU A 292 1.99 11.91 14.95
N ILE A 293 2.24 10.85 14.18
CA ILE A 293 2.33 9.49 14.71
C ILE A 293 3.59 9.33 15.57
N LEU A 294 4.78 9.73 15.08
CA LEU A 294 6.03 9.59 15.84
C LEU A 294 5.99 10.36 17.18
N GLU A 295 5.43 11.58 17.20
CA GLU A 295 5.27 12.36 18.43
C GLU A 295 4.29 11.72 19.41
N LYS A 296 3.25 11.04 18.90
CA LYS A 296 2.29 10.33 19.74
C LYS A 296 2.90 9.07 20.35
N GLU A 297 3.60 8.27 19.55
CA GLU A 297 4.33 7.09 20.03
C GLU A 297 5.42 7.46 21.04
N LYS A 298 6.19 8.54 20.80
CA LYS A 298 7.21 9.05 21.72
C LYS A 298 6.65 9.42 23.11
N LYS A 299 5.39 9.85 23.18
CA LYS A 299 4.72 10.23 24.45
C LYS A 299 4.18 9.02 25.21
N THR A 300 4.13 7.85 24.58
CA THR A 300 3.69 6.62 25.21
C THR A 300 4.88 5.91 25.83
N ASP A 301 4.88 5.77 27.15
CA ASP A 301 5.98 5.13 27.88
C ASP A 301 6.16 3.66 27.45
N GLY A 302 7.41 3.22 27.31
CA GLY A 302 7.76 1.88 26.81
C GLY A 302 7.64 1.66 25.29
N ASN A 303 7.06 2.60 24.53
CA ASN A 303 6.98 2.49 23.07
C ASN A 303 8.26 2.98 22.40
N GLU A 304 8.72 2.19 21.42
CA GLU A 304 9.78 2.59 20.50
C GLU A 304 9.17 2.74 19.11
N ALA A 305 9.46 3.85 18.44
CA ALA A 305 8.93 4.11 17.11
C ALA A 305 10.01 4.52 16.11
N ALA A 306 9.93 3.93 14.92
CA ALA A 306 10.77 4.28 13.79
C ALA A 306 9.92 4.32 12.51
N ALA A 307 10.29 5.19 11.58
CA ALA A 307 9.73 5.19 10.23
C ALA A 307 10.80 4.76 9.22
N LEU A 308 10.46 3.87 8.30
CA LEU A 308 11.25 3.49 7.14
C LEU A 308 10.58 4.04 5.89
N VAL A 309 11.30 4.88 5.16
CA VAL A 309 10.79 5.55 3.95
C VAL A 309 11.68 5.17 2.77
N GLY A 310 11.11 4.44 1.82
CA GLY A 310 11.74 4.09 0.56
C GLY A 310 11.22 4.98 -0.56
N ALA A 311 12.11 5.64 -1.31
CA ALA A 311 11.70 6.51 -2.40
C ALA A 311 12.79 6.68 -3.45
N LYS A 312 12.38 7.14 -4.64
CA LYS A 312 13.31 7.69 -5.63
C LYS A 312 14.06 8.88 -5.06
N ARG A 313 15.35 8.99 -5.38
CA ARG A 313 16.17 10.16 -5.07
C ARG A 313 15.55 11.42 -5.66
N LEU A 314 15.03 11.34 -6.89
CA LEU A 314 14.37 12.44 -7.58
C LEU A 314 13.21 11.93 -8.44
N TYR A 315 12.07 12.63 -8.39
CA TYR A 315 10.92 12.38 -9.25
C TYR A 315 10.81 13.46 -10.33
N PHE A 316 11.17 13.10 -11.56
CA PHE A 316 11.09 14.02 -12.71
C PHE A 316 9.62 14.41 -13.00
N GLY A 317 9.40 15.69 -13.30
CA GLY A 317 8.08 16.25 -13.65
C GLY A 317 7.20 16.65 -12.46
N VAL A 318 7.13 15.81 -11.42
CA VAL A 318 6.30 16.06 -10.22
C VAL A 318 7.05 16.69 -9.04
N GLY A 319 8.40 16.63 -9.06
CA GLY A 319 9.26 17.46 -8.23
C GLY A 319 9.51 16.99 -6.80
N GLY A 320 9.04 15.80 -6.39
CA GLY A 320 9.44 15.21 -5.12
C GLY A 320 10.90 14.72 -5.13
N SER A 321 11.51 14.61 -3.95
CA SER A 321 12.84 14.03 -3.78
C SER A 321 13.01 13.43 -2.38
N LEU A 322 13.87 12.42 -2.26
CA LEU A 322 14.23 11.83 -0.98
C LEU A 322 15.06 12.81 -0.13
N ASP A 323 15.89 13.63 -0.77
CA ASP A 323 16.74 14.59 -0.06
C ASP A 323 15.90 15.69 0.61
N ASP A 324 14.82 16.18 -0.04
CA ASP A 324 13.87 17.12 0.59
C ASP A 324 13.17 16.50 1.81
N PHE A 325 12.84 15.21 1.75
CA PHE A 325 12.28 14.50 2.90
C PHE A 325 13.28 14.45 4.06
N ILE A 326 14.53 14.07 3.79
CA ILE A 326 15.59 13.99 4.80
C ILE A 326 15.78 15.34 5.49
N ASP A 327 15.90 16.42 4.71
CA ASP A 327 16.12 17.76 5.24
C ASP A 327 14.95 18.23 6.11
N LYS A 328 13.71 18.07 5.63
CA LYS A 328 12.51 18.42 6.40
C LYS A 328 12.35 17.57 7.66
N ALA A 329 12.66 16.28 7.60
CA ALA A 329 12.60 15.39 8.76
C ALA A 329 13.62 15.79 9.83
N ARG A 330 14.85 16.14 9.43
CA ARG A 330 15.88 16.66 10.35
C ARG A 330 15.49 18.01 10.96
N GLN A 331 14.89 18.90 10.19
CA GLN A 331 14.37 20.18 10.70
C GLN A 331 13.26 19.99 11.75
N LYS A 332 12.49 18.91 11.66
CA LYS A 332 11.50 18.50 12.67
C LYS A 332 12.10 17.72 13.85
N GLY A 333 13.43 17.63 13.95
CA GLY A 333 14.14 17.05 15.10
C GLY A 333 14.35 15.54 15.04
N ALA A 334 14.07 14.88 13.91
CA ALA A 334 14.35 13.46 13.76
C ALA A 334 15.83 13.20 13.42
N ARG A 335 16.36 12.10 13.96
CA ARG A 335 17.59 11.48 13.47
C ARG A 335 17.23 10.70 12.21
N VAL A 336 17.91 11.01 11.10
CA VAL A 336 17.69 10.35 9.80
C VAL A 336 18.96 9.64 9.35
N GLU A 337 18.86 8.33 9.17
CA GLU A 337 19.94 7.43 8.76
C GLU A 337 19.61 6.78 7.40
N GLN A 338 20.56 6.79 6.47
CA GLN A 338 20.39 6.12 5.18
C GLN A 338 20.76 4.65 5.33
N LEU A 339 19.81 3.76 5.04
CA LEU A 339 19.97 2.31 5.23
C LEU A 339 20.26 1.55 3.93
N ARG A 340 19.77 2.07 2.80
CA ARG A 340 19.99 1.47 1.47
C ARG A 340 20.08 2.54 0.40
N GLU A 341 20.85 2.25 -0.62
CA GLU A 341 20.85 2.97 -1.90
C GLU A 341 20.84 1.98 -3.04
N GLU A 342 19.93 2.16 -3.98
CA GLU A 342 19.92 1.43 -5.24
C GLU A 342 20.36 2.36 -6.36
N VAL A 343 21.41 1.96 -7.06
CA VAL A 343 22.04 2.74 -8.13
C VAL A 343 21.74 2.20 -9.52
N GLU A 344 21.19 0.99 -9.61
CA GLU A 344 20.75 0.39 -10.87
C GLU A 344 19.39 0.96 -11.29
N GLY A 345 19.31 1.50 -12.51
CA GLY A 345 18.11 2.16 -13.01
C GLY A 345 17.91 3.55 -12.40
N VAL A 346 16.67 3.85 -12.00
CA VAL A 346 16.36 5.10 -11.30
C VAL A 346 16.92 5.02 -9.90
N ARG A 347 17.74 5.99 -9.49
CA ARG A 347 18.32 6.00 -8.14
C ARG A 347 17.23 6.05 -7.07
N ARG A 348 17.28 5.13 -6.12
CA ARG A 348 16.37 5.04 -4.97
C ARG A 348 17.17 4.93 -3.67
N GLY A 349 16.53 5.27 -2.57
CA GLY A 349 17.11 5.09 -1.25
C GLY A 349 16.05 4.73 -0.22
N VAL A 350 16.50 4.08 0.85
CA VAL A 350 15.69 3.84 2.05
C VAL A 350 16.35 4.55 3.21
N VAL A 351 15.56 5.33 3.95
CA VAL A 351 16.00 6.01 5.16
C VAL A 351 15.19 5.56 6.37
N GLN A 352 15.85 5.50 7.52
CA GLN A 352 15.21 5.40 8.82
C GLN A 352 15.11 6.77 9.46
N CYS A 353 13.94 7.08 9.99
CA CYS A 353 13.64 8.29 10.75
C CYS A 353 13.21 7.90 12.17
N VAL A 354 13.92 8.41 13.17
CA VAL A 354 13.61 8.19 14.59
C VAL A 354 13.57 9.53 15.30
N LEU A 355 12.53 9.74 16.10
CA LEU A 355 12.43 10.91 16.98
C LEU A 355 13.01 10.52 18.35
N GLY A 356 14.15 11.13 18.72
CA GLY A 356 14.85 10.78 19.96
C GLY A 356 14.02 11.10 21.23
N PRO A 357 14.32 10.49 22.39
CA PRO A 357 13.69 10.85 23.65
C PRO A 357 13.95 12.33 23.97
N THR A 358 12.97 13.01 24.60
CA THR A 358 13.12 14.41 25.04
C THR A 358 14.17 14.57 26.11
#